data_AF-A0A7C3DC58-F1
#
_entry.id   AF-A0A7C3DC58-F1
#
_cell.length_a   1.000
_cell.length_b   1.000
_cell.length_c   1.000
_cell.angle_alpha   90.00
_cell.angle_beta   90.00
_cell.angle_gamma   90.00
#
_symmetry.space_group_name_H-M   'P 1'
#
loop_
_entity.id
_entity.type
_entity.pdbx_description
1 polymer ?
#
loop_
_entity_poly.entity_id
_entity_poly.type
_entity_poly.pdbx_seq_one_letter_code
_entity_poly.pdbx_strand_id
1 'polypeptide(L)' 'GIGRVIRPAHTMLDGDIVFALSTGREKLDVTVIGSVAADLVVRAIVRAVQISNRLSGSETL' A
#
# COMPACT_ATOMS: atom_id res chain seq x y z
N GLY A 1 4.64 -5.34 2.72
CA GLY A 1 3.20 -5.01 2.79
C GLY A 1 2.48 -5.45 1.53
N ILE A 2 2.77 -4.79 0.41
CA ILE A 2 2.19 -5.04 -0.92
C ILE A 2 2.12 -6.54 -1.28
N GLY A 3 3.27 -7.24 -1.33
CA GLY A 3 3.30 -8.67 -1.66
C GLY A 3 2.55 -9.62 -0.72
N ARG A 4 2.07 -9.15 0.45
CA ARG A 4 1.19 -9.95 1.34
C ARG A 4 -0.29 -9.87 0.95
N VAL A 5 -0.69 -8.91 0.12
CA VAL A 5 -2.11 -8.63 -0.18
C VAL A 5 -2.41 -8.44 -1.67
N ILE A 6 -1.39 -8.23 -2.52
CA ILE A 6 -1.52 -8.18 -3.98
C ILE A 6 -0.78 -9.38 -4.58
N ARG A 7 -1.39 -10.08 -5.55
CA ARG A 7 -0.80 -11.27 -6.17
C ARG A 7 -1.19 -11.45 -7.66
N PRO A 8 -0.21 -11.53 -8.59
CA PRO A 8 1.21 -11.23 -8.38
C PRO A 8 1.41 -9.74 -8.06
N ALA A 9 2.46 -9.43 -7.33
CA ALA A 9 2.93 -8.06 -7.08
C ALA A 9 4.34 -7.91 -7.61
N HIS A 10 4.80 -6.68 -7.82
CA HIS A 10 6.17 -6.38 -8.28
C HIS A 10 6.50 -7.05 -9.62
N THR A 11 5.52 -7.11 -10.55
CA THR A 11 5.77 -7.63 -11.90
C THR A 11 6.61 -6.62 -12.71
N MET A 12 7.11 -7.05 -13.87
CA MET A 12 7.89 -6.18 -14.77
C MET A 12 7.13 -4.94 -15.26
N LEU A 13 5.80 -4.92 -15.11
CA LEU A 13 4.94 -3.83 -15.57
C LEU A 13 4.38 -2.99 -14.40
N ASP A 14 4.64 -3.38 -13.15
CA ASP A 14 4.14 -2.65 -11.99
C ASP A 14 5.11 -1.53 -11.59
N GLY A 15 4.58 -0.32 -11.42
CA GLY A 15 5.29 0.84 -10.88
C GLY A 15 5.22 0.94 -9.35
N ASP A 16 5.34 -0.19 -8.64
CA ASP A 16 5.17 -0.23 -7.18
C ASP A 16 6.20 0.65 -6.47
N ILE A 17 5.73 1.64 -5.69
CA ILE A 17 6.59 2.55 -4.92
C ILE A 17 6.02 2.83 -3.54
N VAL A 18 6.90 2.94 -2.54
CA VAL A 18 6.54 3.31 -1.17
C VAL A 18 7.45 4.45 -0.72
N PHE A 19 6.84 5.53 -0.23
CA PHE A 19 7.54 6.64 0.41
C PHE A 19 7.40 6.53 1.93
N ALA A 20 8.47 6.86 2.65
CA ALA A 20 8.48 6.92 4.11
C ALA A 20 8.91 8.31 4.56
N LEU A 21 8.22 8.86 5.57
CA LEU A 21 8.51 10.16 6.16
C LEU A 21 8.45 10.05 7.69
N SER A 22 9.33 10.78 8.36
CA SER A 22 9.31 10.93 9.82
C SER A 22 9.15 12.40 10.19
N THR A 23 8.31 12.68 11.18
CA THR A 23 8.21 14.03 11.78
C THR A 23 9.30 14.28 12.83
N GLY A 24 10.20 13.32 13.07
CA GLY A 24 11.36 13.50 13.96
C GLY A 24 11.05 13.66 15.46
N ARG A 25 9.87 13.23 15.93
CA ARG A 25 9.44 13.43 17.33
C ARG A 25 10.00 12.39 18.30
N GLU A 26 10.21 11.16 17.83
CA GLU A 26 10.59 10.02 18.67
C GLU A 26 11.62 9.15 17.95
N LYS A 27 12.53 8.53 18.72
CA LYS A 27 13.52 7.59 18.21
C LYS A 27 13.10 6.18 18.58
N LEU A 28 12.82 5.35 17.57
CA LEU A 28 12.42 3.97 17.73
C LEU A 28 13.33 3.04 16.92
N ASP A 29 13.33 1.77 17.30
CA ASP A 29 13.99 0.71 16.55
C ASP A 29 13.38 0.54 15.15
N VAL A 30 14.23 0.49 14.12
CA VAL A 30 13.81 0.42 12.72
C VAL A 30 13.11 -0.89 12.37
N THR A 31 13.46 -1.99 13.03
CA THR A 31 12.82 -3.30 12.83
C THR A 31 11.38 -3.26 13.31
N VAL A 32 11.17 -2.68 14.50
CA VAL A 32 9.83 -2.50 15.07
C VAL A 32 8.99 -1.61 14.15
N ILE A 33 9.49 -0.44 13.75
CA ILE A 33 8.77 0.45 12.83
C ILE A 33 8.49 -0.24 11.49
N GLY A 34 9.46 -0.96 10.91
CA GLY A 34 9.32 -1.65 9.64
C GLY A 34 8.24 -2.73 9.67
N SER A 35 8.15 -3.51 10.76
CA SER A 35 7.12 -4.53 10.93
C SER A 35 5.71 -3.93 10.97
N VAL A 36 5.53 -2.86 11.75
CA VAL A 36 4.25 -2.15 11.87
C VAL A 36 3.89 -1.48 10.54
N ALA A 37 4.86 -0.82 9.89
CA ALA A 37 4.64 -0.18 8.59
C ALA A 37 4.19 -1.20 7.53
N ALA A 38 4.79 -2.38 7.50
CA ALA A 38 4.40 -3.42 6.57
C ALA A 38 2.94 -3.88 6.79
N ASP A 39 2.46 -3.93 8.04
CA ASP A 39 1.08 -4.28 8.40
C ASP A 39 0.10 -3.15 8.07
N LEU A 40 0.50 -1.90 8.31
CA LEU A 40 -0.28 -0.72 7.93
C LEU A 40 -0.49 -0.65 6.42
N VAL A 41 0.52 -0.98 5.62
CA VAL A 41 0.38 -1.06 4.14
C VAL A 41 -0.67 -2.11 3.74
N VAL A 42 -0.70 -3.27 4.39
CA VAL A 42 -1.74 -4.30 4.13
C VAL A 42 -3.13 -3.74 4.43
N ARG A 43 -3.32 -3.15 5.62
CA ARG A 43 -4.61 -2.58 6.03
C ARG A 43 -5.05 -1.44 5.13
N ALA A 44 -4.12 -0.58 4.71
CA ALA A 44 -4.40 0.53 3.81
C ALA A 44 -4.90 0.05 2.44
N ILE A 45 -4.26 -0.97 1.85
CA ILE A 45 -4.67 -1.54 0.56
C ILE A 45 -6.05 -2.20 0.69
N VAL A 46 -6.29 -3.02 1.72
CA VAL A 46 -7.61 -3.64 1.95
C VAL A 46 -8.70 -2.57 2.11
N ARG A 47 -8.43 -1.53 2.89
CA ARG A 47 -9.36 -0.41 3.07
C ARG A 47 -9.65 0.28 1.74
N ALA A 48 -8.63 0.53 0.91
CA ALA A 48 -8.82 1.17 -0.39
C ALA A 48 -9.78 0.38 -1.28
N VAL A 49 -9.66 -0.95 -1.32
CA VAL A 49 -10.60 -1.82 -2.04
C VAL A 49 -12.01 -1.72 -1.45
N GLN A 50 -12.14 -1.79 -0.13
CA GLN A 50 -13.43 -1.77 0.57
C GLN A 50 -14.21 -0.47 0.40
N ILE A 51 -13.52 0.68 0.30
CA ILE A 51 -14.17 1.99 0.14
C ILE A 51 -14.29 2.43 -1.33
N SER A 52 -13.76 1.64 -2.26
CA SER A 52 -13.82 1.96 -3.69
C SER A 52 -15.25 1.83 -4.22
N ASN A 53 -15.62 2.72 -5.15
CA ASN A 53 -16.87 2.61 -5.89
C ASN A 53 -16.62 1.96 -7.25
N ARG A 54 -17.63 1.27 -7.77
CA ARG A 54 -17.60 0.81 -9.17
C ARG A 54 -17.58 2.02 -10.09
N LEU A 55 -16.65 2.04 -11.03
CA LEU A 55 -16.69 2.97 -12.15
C LEU A 55 -17.73 2.48 -13.16
N SER A 56 -18.76 3.29 -13.41
CA SER A 56 -19.64 3.13 -14.56
C SER A 56 -18.94 3.75 -15.77
N GLY A 57 -18.24 2.94 -16.57
CA GLY A 57 -17.60 3.42 -17.79
C GLY A 57 -18.65 3.89 -18.82
N SER A 58 -18.45 5.05 -19.42
CA SER A 58 -19.06 5.34 -20.73
C SER A 58 -18.17 4.74 -21.80
N GLU A 59 -18.65 3.72 -22.50
CA GLU A 59 -18.04 3.31 -23.77
C GLU A 59 -18.31 4.40 -24.80
N THR A 60 -17.31 5.24 -25.06
CA THR A 60 -17.25 6.00 -26.30
C THR A 60 -16.08 5.39 -27.09
N LEU A 61 -16.43 4.42 -27.93
CA LEU A 61 -15.67 4.07 -29.13
C LEU A 61 -16.44 4.60 -30.34
#